data_AF-A0A932WDC9-F1
#
_entry.id   AF-A0A932WDC9-F1
#
_cell.length_a   1.000
_cell.length_b   1.000
_cell.length_c   1.000
_cell.angle_alpha   90.00
_cell.angle_beta   90.00
_cell.angle_gamma   90.00
#
_symmetry.space_group_name_H-M   'P 1'
#
loop_
_entity.id
_entity.type
_entity.pdbx_description
1 polymer ?
#
loop_
_entity_poly.entity_id
_entity_poly.type
_entity_poly.pdbx_seq_one_letter_code
_entity_poly.pdbx_strand_id
1 'polypeptide(L)'
;MAKKKEVKTAIVGLGKVGSTFLKKLLEKERQGIKVICVAEQTQDTPGIKLAKDKGIKIYNSPEDLLSPGEELDIIFDLTGNPNARKALRSGLARTGNLHTVIAPEVVAYLVWDLIAQGEEFPESGAKRGY
;
A
#
# COMPACT_ATOMS: atom_id res chain seq x y z
N MET A 1 -19.78 -6.34 -22.18
CA MET A 1 -19.19 -5.22 -21.42
C MET A 1 -17.71 -5.52 -21.22
N ALA A 2 -16.80 -4.61 -21.56
CA ALA A 2 -15.37 -4.82 -21.31
C ALA A 2 -15.12 -4.88 -19.79
N LYS A 3 -14.33 -5.86 -19.34
CA LYS A 3 -13.92 -5.96 -17.94
C LYS A 3 -13.09 -4.71 -17.61
N LYS A 4 -13.56 -3.88 -16.67
CA LYS A 4 -12.81 -2.71 -16.20
C LYS A 4 -11.45 -3.19 -15.70
N LYS A 5 -10.35 -2.62 -16.20
CA LYS A 5 -9.01 -2.95 -15.74
C LYS A 5 -8.89 -2.55 -14.27
N GLU A 6 -8.60 -3.51 -13.41
CA GLU A 6 -8.32 -3.28 -11.99
C GLU A 6 -6.82 -3.08 -11.80
N VAL A 7 -6.43 -2.12 -10.96
CA VAL A 7 -5.07 -1.96 -10.45
C VAL A 7 -4.99 -2.66 -9.11
N LYS A 8 -4.19 -3.71 -9.03
CA LYS A 8 -3.95 -4.51 -7.82
C LYS A 8 -2.81 -3.87 -7.03
N THR A 9 -3.11 -3.48 -5.80
CA THR A 9 -2.22 -2.69 -4.95
C THR A 9 -1.91 -3.41 -3.64
N ALA A 10 -0.77 -3.09 -3.06
CA ALA A 10 -0.38 -3.45 -1.70
C ALA A 10 0.01 -2.20 -0.90
N ILE A 11 -0.06 -2.30 0.43
CA ILE A 11 0.34 -1.22 1.35
C ILE A 11 1.35 -1.77 2.35
N VAL A 12 2.48 -1.07 2.52
CA VAL A 12 3.47 -1.33 3.56
C VAL A 12 3.38 -0.22 4.61
N GLY A 13 3.24 -0.60 5.88
CA GLY A 13 3.00 0.33 6.97
C GLY A 13 1.51 0.61 7.12
N LEU A 14 0.92 0.10 8.19
CA LEU A 14 -0.47 0.26 8.59
C LEU A 14 -0.59 0.99 9.94
N GLY A 15 0.38 1.86 10.27
CA GLY A 15 0.23 2.88 11.30
C GLY A 15 -0.89 3.88 10.98
N LYS A 16 -0.86 5.07 11.59
CA LYS A 16 -1.91 6.10 11.42
C LYS A 16 -2.19 6.43 9.95
N VAL A 17 -1.14 6.68 9.17
CA VAL A 17 -1.25 7.06 7.75
C VAL A 17 -1.79 5.91 6.91
N GLY A 18 -1.13 4.76 6.97
CA GLY A 18 -1.52 3.61 6.15
C GLY A 18 -2.89 3.04 6.49
N SER A 19 -3.32 3.09 7.75
CA SER A 19 -4.68 2.70 8.16
C SER A 19 -5.76 3.52 7.46
N THR A 20 -5.60 4.84 7.47
CA THR A 20 -6.55 5.77 6.85
C THR A 20 -6.49 5.68 5.32
N PHE A 21 -5.29 5.52 4.76
CA PHE A 21 -5.11 5.31 3.32
C PHE A 21 -5.79 4.01 2.85
N LEU A 22 -5.60 2.91 3.57
CA LEU A 22 -6.28 1.63 3.32
C LEU A 22 -7.79 1.80 3.29
N LYS A 23 -8.36 2.45 4.33
CA LYS A 23 -9.80 2.72 4.40
C LYS A 23 -10.29 3.45 3.15
N LYS A 24 -9.57 4.49 2.72
CA LYS A 24 -9.96 5.29 1.54
C LYS A 24 -9.86 4.50 0.25
N LEU A 25 -8.81 3.69 0.05
CA LEU A 25 -8.70 2.84 -1.14
C LEU A 25 -9.84 1.82 -1.22
N LEU A 26 -10.27 1.26 -0.08
CA LEU A 26 -11.39 0.31 -0.03
C LEU A 26 -12.72 0.97 -0.45
N GLU A 27 -12.92 2.26 -0.19
CA GLU A 27 -14.08 3.01 -0.69
C GLU A 27 -14.08 3.14 -2.22
N LYS A 28 -12.93 2.93 -2.88
CA LYS A 28 -12.74 3.04 -4.33
C LYS A 28 -12.67 1.70 -5.06
N GLU A 29 -12.99 0.58 -4.42
CA GLU A 29 -12.90 -0.75 -5.07
C GLU A 29 -13.69 -0.84 -6.38
N ARG A 30 -14.93 -0.33 -6.37
CA ARG A 30 -15.79 -0.27 -7.57
C ARG A 30 -15.24 0.64 -8.68
N GLN A 31 -14.21 1.43 -8.36
CA GLN A 31 -13.54 2.33 -9.30
C GLN A 31 -12.33 1.68 -9.99
N GLY A 32 -12.05 0.40 -9.72
CA GLY A 32 -10.96 -0.35 -10.37
C GLY A 32 -9.67 -0.36 -9.56
N ILE A 33 -9.74 -0.14 -8.25
CA ILE A 33 -8.61 -0.28 -7.32
C ILE A 33 -8.85 -1.53 -6.49
N LYS A 34 -7.85 -2.39 -6.32
CA LYS A 34 -7.99 -3.60 -5.51
C LYS A 34 -6.82 -3.76 -4.56
N VAL A 35 -7.05 -3.66 -3.25
CA VAL A 35 -6.01 -3.95 -2.26
C VAL A 35 -5.94 -5.46 -2.04
N ILE A 36 -4.87 -6.11 -2.51
CA ILE A 36 -4.75 -7.58 -2.44
C ILE A 36 -3.98 -8.07 -1.22
N CYS A 37 -3.06 -7.25 -0.69
CA CYS A 37 -2.30 -7.56 0.50
C CYS A 37 -1.77 -6.31 1.21
N VAL A 38 -1.40 -6.47 2.47
CA VAL A 38 -0.80 -5.43 3.32
C VAL A 38 0.34 -6.01 4.14
N ALA A 39 1.31 -5.19 4.51
CA ALA A 39 2.37 -5.57 5.45
C ALA A 39 2.49 -4.54 6.58
N GLU A 40 2.54 -5.03 7.81
CA GLU A 40 2.78 -4.24 9.00
C GLU A 40 3.44 -5.12 10.06
N GLN A 41 4.46 -4.59 10.73
CA GLN A 41 5.17 -5.29 11.80
C GLN A 41 4.31 -5.32 13.08
N THR A 42 3.66 -4.20 13.40
CA THR A 42 2.78 -4.06 14.57
C THR A 42 1.39 -4.64 14.31
N GLN A 43 1.08 -5.78 14.92
CA GLN A 43 -0.19 -6.50 14.71
C GLN A 43 -1.41 -5.87 15.42
N ASP A 44 -1.23 -4.81 16.19
CA ASP A 44 -2.28 -4.07 16.89
C ASP A 44 -2.40 -2.64 16.33
N THR A 45 -2.74 -2.54 15.05
CA THR A 45 -3.05 -1.27 14.39
C THR A 45 -4.47 -1.28 13.85
N PRO A 46 -5.12 -0.09 13.72
CA PRO A 46 -6.43 0.00 13.08
C PRO A 46 -6.46 -0.60 11.67
N GLY A 47 -5.37 -0.43 10.90
CA GLY A 47 -5.24 -0.97 9.55
C GLY A 47 -5.14 -2.50 9.52
N ILE A 48 -4.45 -3.12 10.48
CA ILE A 48 -4.44 -4.59 10.62
C ILE A 48 -5.84 -5.13 10.91
N LYS A 49 -6.56 -4.49 11.85
CA LYS A 49 -7.94 -4.88 12.15
C LYS A 49 -8.84 -4.75 10.91
N LEU A 50 -8.76 -3.62 10.22
CA LEU A 50 -9.51 -3.40 8.98
C LEU A 50 -9.18 -4.42 7.89
N ALA A 51 -7.90 -4.76 7.71
CA ALA A 51 -7.46 -5.77 6.75
C ALA A 51 -8.02 -7.16 7.09
N LYS A 52 -8.01 -7.55 8.38
CA LYS A 52 -8.64 -8.80 8.86
C LYS A 52 -10.14 -8.82 8.56
N ASP A 53 -10.84 -7.75 8.91
CA ASP A 53 -12.30 -7.62 8.70
C ASP A 53 -12.69 -7.72 7.22
N LYS A 54 -11.80 -7.32 6.31
CA LYS A 54 -11.99 -7.38 4.86
C LYS A 54 -11.41 -8.63 4.20
N GLY A 55 -10.80 -9.54 4.96
CA GLY A 55 -10.16 -10.74 4.41
C GLY A 55 -8.94 -10.45 3.52
N ILE A 56 -8.29 -9.30 3.71
CA ILE A 56 -7.07 -8.91 2.98
C ILE A 56 -5.89 -9.69 3.55
N LYS A 57 -5.02 -10.21 2.69
CA LYS A 57 -3.82 -10.95 3.11
C LYS A 57 -2.88 -10.02 3.87
N ILE A 58 -2.45 -10.45 5.07
CA ILE A 58 -1.54 -9.70 5.93
C ILE A 58 -0.19 -10.41 5.97
N TYR A 59 0.88 -9.62 5.86
CA TYR A 59 2.26 -10.05 6.03
C TYR A 59 2.93 -9.27 7.16
N ASN A 60 3.98 -9.87 7.75
CA ASN A 60 4.73 -9.27 8.85
C ASN A 60 5.99 -8.53 8.35
N SER A 61 6.39 -8.75 7.10
CA SER A 61 7.54 -8.10 6.49
C SER A 61 7.19 -7.47 5.14
N PRO A 62 7.86 -6.36 4.75
CA PRO A 62 7.70 -5.78 3.42
C PRO A 62 8.06 -6.76 2.29
N GLU A 63 9.07 -7.62 2.48
CA GLU A 63 9.56 -8.52 1.43
C GLU A 63 8.52 -9.59 1.05
N ASP A 64 7.70 -10.03 1.99
CA ASP A 64 6.68 -11.04 1.72
C ASP A 64 5.57 -10.54 0.78
N LEU A 65 5.40 -9.21 0.65
CA LEU A 65 4.49 -8.61 -0.32
C LEU A 65 4.88 -8.87 -1.77
N LEU A 66 6.10 -9.36 -2.02
CA LEU A 66 6.56 -9.69 -3.36
C LEU A 66 6.08 -11.07 -3.83
N SER A 67 5.52 -11.88 -2.92
CA SER A 67 5.02 -13.23 -3.23
C SER A 67 3.94 -13.31 -4.33
N PRO A 68 3.06 -12.31 -4.55
CA PRO A 68 2.12 -12.32 -5.68
C PRO A 68 2.78 -12.12 -7.05
N GLY A 69 4.06 -11.75 -7.12
CA GLY A 69 4.78 -11.53 -8.38
C GLY A 69 4.12 -10.45 -9.25
N GLU A 70 3.93 -10.76 -10.54
CA GLU A 70 3.33 -9.84 -11.52
C GLU A 70 1.82 -9.63 -11.32
N GLU A 71 1.18 -10.34 -10.38
CA GLU A 71 -0.18 -9.99 -9.99
C GLU A 71 -0.26 -8.66 -9.22
N LEU A 72 0.84 -8.14 -8.70
CA LEU A 72 0.86 -6.91 -7.93
C LEU A 72 1.35 -5.75 -8.79
N ASP A 73 0.52 -4.73 -9.04
CA ASP A 73 0.88 -3.58 -9.87
C ASP A 73 1.64 -2.51 -9.07
N ILE A 74 1.16 -2.17 -7.88
CA ILE A 74 1.68 -1.05 -7.08
C ILE A 74 1.85 -1.43 -5.61
N ILE A 75 3.00 -1.10 -5.03
CA ILE A 75 3.24 -1.15 -3.58
C ILE A 75 3.31 0.29 -3.06
N PHE A 76 2.36 0.71 -2.22
CA PHE A 76 2.45 1.96 -1.48
C PHE A 76 3.31 1.78 -0.23
N ASP A 77 4.49 2.40 -0.20
CA ASP A 77 5.38 2.42 0.96
C ASP A 77 5.07 3.62 1.85
N LEU A 78 4.35 3.36 2.94
CA LEU A 78 3.91 4.35 3.94
C LEU A 78 4.63 4.15 5.29
N THR A 79 5.78 3.48 5.27
CA THR A 79 6.54 3.18 6.49
C THR A 79 7.36 4.36 7.01
N GLY A 80 7.68 5.32 6.13
CA GLY A 80 8.68 6.35 6.40
C GLY A 80 10.11 5.80 6.61
N ASN A 81 10.33 4.49 6.40
CA ASN A 81 11.58 3.81 6.72
C ASN A 81 12.38 3.48 5.45
N PRO A 82 13.57 4.11 5.23
CA PRO A 82 14.41 3.84 4.07
C PRO A 82 14.82 2.37 3.91
N ASN A 83 14.92 1.61 5.02
CA ASN A 83 15.27 0.20 4.97
C ASN A 83 14.14 -0.66 4.36
N ALA A 84 12.88 -0.33 4.64
CA ALA A 84 11.74 -1.02 4.02
C ALA A 84 11.75 -0.82 2.49
N ARG A 85 11.99 0.42 2.05
CA ARG A 85 12.15 0.76 0.63
C ARG A 85 13.32 0.03 -0.03
N LYS A 86 14.47 -0.01 0.64
CA LYS A 86 15.64 -0.75 0.15
C LYS A 86 15.36 -2.24 0.04
N ALA A 87 14.68 -2.84 1.02
CA ALA A 87 14.29 -4.24 1.00
C ALA A 87 13.37 -4.56 -0.17
N LEU A 88 12.30 -3.76 -0.37
CA LEU A 88 11.38 -3.89 -1.50
C LEU A 88 12.09 -3.80 -2.85
N ARG A 89 12.94 -2.77 -3.05
CA ARG A 89 13.71 -2.60 -4.30
C ARG A 89 14.66 -3.76 -4.55
N SER A 90 15.39 -4.20 -3.53
CA SER A 90 16.30 -5.33 -3.63
C SER A 90 15.54 -6.61 -3.95
N GLY A 91 14.37 -6.81 -3.34
CA GLY A 91 13.52 -7.96 -3.60
C GLY A 91 12.99 -7.99 -5.03
N LEU A 92 12.47 -6.87 -5.55
CA LEU A 92 12.03 -6.78 -6.96
C LEU A 92 13.18 -7.06 -7.93
N ALA A 93 14.37 -6.53 -7.66
CA ALA A 93 15.56 -6.80 -8.48
C ALA A 93 15.96 -8.28 -8.42
N ARG A 94 15.94 -8.92 -7.25
CA ARG A 94 16.24 -10.35 -7.08
C ARG A 94 15.27 -11.25 -7.83
N THR A 95 13.98 -10.89 -7.88
CA THR A 95 12.95 -11.69 -8.56
C THR A 95 12.84 -11.38 -10.06
N GLY A 96 13.56 -10.38 -10.56
CA GLY A 96 13.43 -9.91 -11.94
C GLY A 96 12.06 -9.26 -12.22
N ASN A 97 11.33 -8.83 -11.19
CA ASN A 97 10.02 -8.22 -11.35
C ASN A 97 10.17 -6.77 -11.82
N LEU A 98 9.84 -6.54 -13.09
CA LEU A 98 9.83 -5.23 -13.75
C LEU A 98 8.42 -4.62 -13.87
N HIS A 99 7.40 -5.36 -13.41
CA HIS A 99 5.99 -4.98 -13.51
C HIS A 99 5.56 -4.10 -12.32
N THR A 100 5.93 -4.51 -11.11
CA THR A 100 5.48 -3.86 -9.88
C THR A 100 6.22 -2.54 -9.63
N VAL A 101 5.46 -1.47 -9.37
CA VAL A 101 5.99 -0.14 -9.04
C VAL A 101 5.91 0.11 -7.53
N ILE A 102 7.00 0.56 -6.92
CA ILE A 102 6.99 1.05 -5.53
C ILE A 102 6.61 2.53 -5.55
N ALA A 103 5.44 2.86 -5.03
CA ALA A 103 4.93 4.21 -4.85
C ALA A 103 5.34 4.73 -3.46
N PRO A 104 6.23 5.74 -3.36
CA PRO A 104 6.59 6.36 -2.09
C PRO A 104 5.43 7.18 -1.50
N GLU A 105 5.54 7.55 -0.22
CA GLU A 105 4.51 8.29 0.53
C GLU A 105 3.99 9.53 -0.23
N VAL A 106 4.88 10.32 -0.83
CA VAL A 106 4.52 11.48 -1.68
C VAL A 106 3.54 11.13 -2.82
N VAL A 107 3.67 9.96 -3.44
CA VAL A 107 2.74 9.51 -4.48
C VAL A 107 1.41 9.12 -3.86
N ALA A 108 1.41 8.55 -2.65
CA ALA A 108 0.18 8.27 -1.91
C ALA A 108 -0.57 9.56 -1.53
N TYR A 109 0.14 10.65 -1.18
CA TYR A 109 -0.47 11.98 -0.99
C TYR A 109 -1.14 12.47 -2.28
N LEU A 110 -0.44 12.42 -3.42
CA LEU A 110 -1.02 12.83 -4.70
C LEU A 110 -2.29 12.02 -5.01
N VAL A 111 -2.23 10.70 -4.82
CA VAL A 111 -3.40 9.82 -5.00
C VAL A 111 -4.53 10.22 -4.05
N TRP A 112 -4.22 10.53 -2.79
CA TRP A 112 -5.20 10.97 -1.82
C TRP A 112 -5.93 12.23 -2.26
N ASP A 113 -5.20 13.27 -2.67
CA ASP A 113 -5.79 14.54 -3.12
C ASP A 113 -6.80 14.33 -4.26
N LEU A 114 -6.56 13.31 -5.11
CA LEU A 114 -7.46 12.94 -6.19
C LEU A 114 -8.71 12.17 -5.72
N ILE A 115 -8.62 11.37 -4.66
CA ILE A 115 -9.70 10.43 -4.27
C ILE A 115 -10.48 10.84 -3.02
N ALA A 116 -9.94 11.75 -2.22
CA ALA A 116 -10.43 12.07 -0.88
C ALA A 116 -11.31 13.31 -0.80
N GLN A 117 -11.66 13.93 -1.94
CA GLN A 117 -12.70 14.99 -2.03
C GLN A 117 -12.52 16.16 -1.04
N GLY A 118 -11.28 16.54 -0.74
CA GLY A 118 -10.96 17.62 0.21
C GLY A 118 -10.79 17.19 1.67
N GLU A 119 -10.85 15.89 1.98
CA GLU A 119 -10.38 15.37 3.28
C GLU A 119 -8.87 15.57 3.42
N GLU A 120 -8.42 15.99 4.60
CA GLU A 120 -6.98 16.11 4.89
C GLU A 120 -6.30 14.74 4.96
N PHE A 121 -5.13 14.62 4.33
CA PHE A 121 -4.32 13.42 4.50
C PHE A 121 -3.76 13.37 5.93
N PRO A 122 -3.80 12.21 6.61
CA PRO A 122 -3.23 12.09 7.93
C PRO A 122 -1.72 12.36 7.93
N GLU A 123 -1.26 13.26 8.79
CA GLU A 123 0.18 13.49 8.95
C GLU A 123 0.82 12.43 9.85
N SER A 124 2.01 11.96 9.45
CA SER A 124 2.84 11.01 10.21
C SER A 124 3.69 11.67 11.29
N GLY A 125 3.80 13.01 11.31
CA GLY A 125 4.67 13.75 12.24
C GLY A 125 6.18 13.67 11.93
N ALA A 126 6.59 12.82 10.98
CA ALA A 126 7.94 12.80 10.43
C ALA A 126 8.05 13.79 9.25
N LYS A 127 9.23 14.38 9.01
CA LYS A 127 9.48 15.12 7.77
C LYS A 127 9.18 14.19 6.59
N ARG A 128 8.30 14.61 5.68
CA ARG A 128 7.97 13.88 4.43
C ARG A 128 9.29 13.53 3.72
N GLY A 129 9.69 12.26 3.82
CA GLY A 129 10.97 11.78 3.30
C GLY A 129 10.82 11.19 1.91
N TYR A 130 11.84 11.38 1.07
CA TYR A 130 12.05 10.67 -0.19
C TYR A 130 13.14 9.62 0.01
#